data_AF-A0A1H8Z8V1-F1
#
_entry.id   AF-A0A1H8Z8V1-F1
#
_cell.length_a   1.000
_cell.length_b   1.000
_cell.length_c   1.000
_cell.angle_alpha   90.00
_cell.angle_beta   90.00
_cell.angle_gamma   90.00
#
_symmetry.space_group_name_H-M   'P 1'
#
loop_
_entity.id
_entity.type
_entity.pdbx_description
1 polymer ?
#
loop_
_entity_poly.entity_id
_entity_poly.type
_entity_poly.pdbx_seq_one_letter_code
_entity_poly.pdbx_strand_id
1 'polypeptide(L)'
;MTARPSGQAGRSTASGGLAGLGLVAFVDETVFHQLLHWHHFYDRSTADAGLVSDGIFHAFGFVAVVTGLFLLADLRRRRTLVVGRWVGGVLLGAGAFQLYDGLVQHKVFGLHQIRYGVDLVAYDVTWNVLAAVLLLAGAVVTLRARPAAVTA
;
A
#
# COMPACT_ATOMS: atom_id res chain seq x y z
N MET A 1 -24.34 21.76 4.52
CA MET A 1 -23.34 21.91 3.44
C MET A 1 -23.08 20.53 2.83
N THR A 2 -23.72 20.21 1.71
CA THR A 2 -23.57 18.90 1.03
C THR A 2 -22.24 18.86 0.30
N ALA A 3 -21.33 17.96 0.69
CA ALA A 3 -20.05 17.81 -0.01
C ALA A 3 -20.29 17.38 -1.46
N ARG A 4 -19.64 18.03 -2.43
CA ARG A 4 -19.74 17.68 -3.84
C ARG A 4 -19.41 16.20 -4.06
N PRO A 5 -20.10 15.48 -4.98
CA PRO A 5 -19.86 14.07 -5.26
C PRO A 5 -18.39 13.72 -5.55
N SER A 6 -17.64 14.63 -6.16
CA SER A 6 -16.21 14.49 -6.45
C SER A 6 -15.34 14.42 -5.18
N GLY A 7 -15.68 15.18 -4.13
CA GLY A 7 -14.94 15.17 -2.86
C GLY A 7 -15.12 13.87 -2.08
N GLN A 8 -16.29 13.22 -2.20
CA GLN A 8 -16.57 11.96 -1.51
C GLN A 8 -15.88 10.76 -2.18
N ALA A 9 -15.83 10.76 -3.52
CA ALA A 9 -15.07 9.78 -4.29
C ALA A 9 -13.57 9.86 -3.97
N GLY A 10 -13.00 11.07 -3.91
CA GLY A 10 -11.59 11.27 -3.52
C GLY A 10 -11.29 10.78 -2.10
N ARG A 11 -12.17 11.04 -1.13
CA ARG A 11 -12.01 10.53 0.24
C ARG A 11 -12.07 9.01 0.34
N SER A 12 -12.93 8.36 -0.46
CA SER A 12 -12.98 6.89 -0.54
C SER A 12 -11.68 6.32 -1.11
N THR A 13 -11.15 6.91 -2.19
CA THR A 13 -9.85 6.52 -2.75
C THR A 13 -8.71 6.73 -1.75
N ALA A 14 -8.67 7.86 -1.04
CA ALA A 14 -7.61 8.15 -0.05
C ALA A 14 -7.65 7.18 1.15
N SER A 15 -8.85 6.92 1.69
CA SER A 15 -9.04 5.91 2.74
C SER A 15 -8.59 4.52 2.30
N GLY A 16 -8.96 4.11 1.08
CA GLY A 16 -8.50 2.87 0.50
C GLY A 16 -6.98 2.84 0.31
N GLY A 17 -6.41 3.93 -0.22
CA GLY A 17 -4.97 4.06 -0.45
C GLY A 17 -4.13 3.85 0.81
N LEU A 18 -4.51 4.48 1.92
CA LEU A 18 -3.83 4.29 3.19
C LEU A 18 -3.96 2.85 3.71
N ALA A 19 -5.15 2.25 3.60
CA ALA A 19 -5.36 0.86 3.98
C ALA A 19 -4.54 -0.12 3.12
N GLY A 20 -4.46 0.13 1.81
CA GLY A 20 -3.69 -0.69 0.87
C GLY A 20 -2.18 -0.59 1.07
N LEU A 21 -1.66 0.63 1.25
CA LEU A 21 -0.26 0.86 1.60
C LEU A 21 0.11 0.13 2.90
N GLY A 22 -0.69 0.32 3.94
CA GLY A 22 -0.42 -0.32 5.21
C GLY A 22 -0.54 -1.85 5.15
N LEU A 23 -1.48 -2.39 4.37
CA LEU A 23 -1.65 -3.83 4.20
C LEU A 23 -0.47 -4.46 3.46
N VAL A 24 0.01 -3.85 2.37
CA VAL A 24 1.18 -4.39 1.65
C VAL A 24 2.45 -4.30 2.49
N ALA A 25 2.64 -3.21 3.24
CA ALA A 25 3.75 -3.07 4.18
C ALA A 25 3.70 -4.13 5.30
N PHE A 26 2.51 -4.40 5.84
CA PHE A 26 2.33 -5.47 6.82
C PHE A 26 2.65 -6.86 6.25
N VAL A 27 2.20 -7.15 5.02
CA VAL A 27 2.51 -8.43 4.35
C VAL A 27 4.01 -8.54 4.12
N ASP A 28 4.64 -7.48 3.65
CA ASP A 28 6.08 -7.44 3.39
C ASP A 28 6.88 -7.75 4.66
N GLU A 29 6.60 -7.00 5.73
CA GLU A 29 7.30 -7.12 6.99
C GLU A 29 7.01 -8.46 7.69
N THR A 30 5.76 -8.94 7.67
CA THR A 30 5.45 -10.26 8.24
C THR A 30 6.10 -11.39 7.45
N VAL A 31 5.93 -11.42 6.14
CA VAL A 31 6.33 -12.57 5.32
C VAL A 31 7.84 -12.54 5.06
N PHE A 32 8.38 -11.43 4.57
CA PHE A 32 9.76 -11.40 4.10
C PHE A 32 10.76 -11.04 5.20
N HIS A 33 10.40 -10.17 6.15
CA HIS A 33 11.31 -9.82 7.23
C HIS A 33 11.26 -10.84 8.38
N GLN A 34 10.06 -11.16 8.88
CA GLN A 34 9.91 -11.96 10.10
C GLN A 34 9.85 -13.48 9.85
N LEU A 35 9.07 -13.93 8.87
CA LEU A 35 8.91 -15.38 8.63
C LEU A 35 10.06 -15.95 7.80
N LEU A 36 10.36 -15.30 6.68
CA LEU A 36 11.36 -15.80 5.73
C LEU A 36 12.77 -15.28 5.99
N HIS A 37 12.91 -14.18 6.75
CA HIS A 37 14.21 -13.56 7.05
C HIS A 37 15.02 -13.23 5.79
N TRP A 38 14.35 -12.81 4.72
CA TRP A 38 15.00 -12.53 3.43
C TRP A 38 15.78 -11.22 3.45
N HIS A 39 15.27 -10.22 4.20
CA HIS A 39 15.84 -8.89 4.29
C HIS A 39 15.33 -8.13 5.53
N HIS A 40 15.98 -7.01 5.82
CA HIS A 40 15.52 -5.99 6.76
C HIS A 40 15.35 -4.66 6.02
N PHE A 41 14.57 -3.74 6.59
CA PHE A 41 14.31 -2.43 5.98
C PHE A 41 15.60 -1.62 5.82
N TYR A 42 16.45 -1.59 6.85
CA TYR A 42 17.78 -1.01 6.78
C TYR A 42 18.86 -2.08 6.98
N ASP A 43 19.75 -2.20 6.01
CA ASP A 43 20.70 -3.30 5.88
C ASP A 43 22.16 -2.86 5.72
N ARG A 44 22.45 -1.57 5.95
CA ARG A 44 23.81 -1.01 5.94
C ARG A 44 24.46 -0.88 7.31
N SER A 45 23.98 -1.64 8.28
CA SER A 45 24.48 -1.62 9.66
C SER A 45 24.38 -3.01 10.30
N THR A 46 24.22 -3.08 11.62
CA THR A 46 24.06 -4.32 12.39
C THR A 46 22.65 -4.90 12.25
N ALA A 47 22.51 -6.18 12.58
CA ALA A 47 21.21 -6.85 12.66
C ALA A 47 20.26 -6.16 13.64
N ASP A 48 20.76 -5.65 14.77
CA ASP A 48 19.96 -4.88 15.73
C ASP A 48 19.40 -3.59 15.11
N ALA A 49 20.20 -2.89 14.30
CA ALA A 49 19.73 -1.71 13.58
C ALA A 49 18.67 -2.09 12.52
N GLY A 50 18.85 -3.21 11.82
CA GLY A 50 17.85 -3.77 10.91
C GLY A 50 16.53 -4.07 11.60
N LEU A 51 16.57 -4.75 12.75
CA LEU A 51 15.39 -5.07 13.55
C LEU A 51 14.65 -3.82 14.06
N VAL A 52 15.39 -2.79 14.51
CA VAL A 52 14.77 -1.51 14.89
C VAL A 52 14.11 -0.83 13.69
N SER A 53 14.77 -0.85 12.52
CA SER A 53 14.21 -0.27 11.30
C SER A 53 12.95 -0.99 10.83
N ASP A 54 12.89 -2.32 10.96
CA ASP A 54 11.69 -3.12 10.69
C ASP A 54 10.53 -2.71 11.60
N GLY A 55 10.78 -2.52 12.90
CA GLY A 55 9.76 -2.06 13.85
C GLY A 55 9.21 -0.66 13.52
N ILE A 56 10.07 0.25 13.06
CA ILE A 56 9.64 1.59 12.60
C ILE A 56 8.80 1.46 11.32
N PHE A 57 9.24 0.63 10.39
CA PHE A 57 8.51 0.36 9.15
C PHE A 57 7.13 -0.26 9.42
N HIS A 58 7.06 -1.23 10.33
CA HIS A 58 5.80 -1.81 10.82
C HIS A 58 4.87 -0.77 11.41
N ALA A 59 5.39 0.07 12.32
CA ALA A 59 4.59 1.10 12.97
C ALA A 59 4.00 2.08 11.94
N PHE A 60 4.77 2.46 10.92
CA PHE A 60 4.28 3.28 9.80
C PHE A 60 3.15 2.58 9.03
N GLY A 61 3.34 1.32 8.62
CA GLY A 61 2.32 0.54 7.93
C GLY A 61 1.05 0.37 8.78
N PHE A 62 1.19 0.05 10.06
CA PHE A 62 0.09 -0.11 11.00
C PHE A 62 -0.70 1.20 11.18
N VAL A 63 -0.03 2.34 11.37
CA VAL A 63 -0.67 3.65 11.44
C VAL A 63 -1.43 3.96 10.15
N ALA A 64 -0.87 3.61 8.99
CA ALA A 64 -1.56 3.78 7.71
C ALA A 64 -2.84 2.93 7.61
N VAL A 65 -2.79 1.65 7.99
CA VAL A 65 -4.00 0.78 8.04
C VAL A 65 -5.04 1.36 8.99
N VAL A 66 -4.66 1.67 10.23
CA VAL A 66 -5.56 2.22 11.25
C VAL A 66 -6.21 3.50 10.74
N THR A 67 -5.41 4.44 10.23
CA THR A 67 -5.92 5.71 9.65
C THR A 67 -6.89 5.44 8.51
N GLY A 68 -6.53 4.55 7.58
CA GLY A 68 -7.39 4.15 6.46
C GLY A 68 -8.74 3.59 6.92
N LEU A 69 -8.75 2.74 7.96
CA LEU A 69 -9.95 2.14 8.54
C LEU A 69 -10.80 3.14 9.32
N PHE A 70 -10.21 4.08 10.06
CA PHE A 70 -10.95 5.17 10.71
C PHE A 70 -11.65 6.06 9.68
N LEU A 71 -10.98 6.38 8.58
CA LEU A 71 -11.59 7.11 7.47
C LEU A 71 -12.71 6.31 6.80
N LEU A 72 -12.52 4.99 6.63
CA LEU A 72 -13.56 4.09 6.11
C LEU A 72 -14.78 4.07 7.05
N ALA A 73 -14.57 4.00 8.35
CA ALA A 73 -15.63 4.04 9.35
C ALA A 73 -16.42 5.37 9.29
N ASP A 74 -15.73 6.52 9.15
CA ASP A 74 -16.39 7.81 8.97
C ASP A 74 -17.21 7.86 7.67
N LEU A 75 -16.67 7.36 6.56
CA LEU A 75 -17.37 7.29 5.27
C LEU A 75 -18.63 6.41 5.34
N ARG A 76 -18.55 5.26 6.01
CA ARG A 76 -19.71 4.37 6.23
C ARG A 76 -20.76 5.03 7.11
N ARG A 77 -20.35 5.62 8.23
CA ARG A 77 -21.23 6.33 9.16
C ARG A 77 -22.00 7.46 8.48
N ARG A 78 -21.35 8.20 7.58
CA ARG A 78 -21.95 9.30 6.81
C ARG A 78 -22.69 8.83 5.55
N ARG A 79 -22.68 7.53 5.23
CA ARG A 79 -23.25 6.95 3.99
C ARG A 79 -22.68 7.58 2.71
N THR A 80 -21.40 7.96 2.73
CA THR A 80 -20.69 8.60 1.60
C THR A 80 -19.62 7.69 0.98
N LEU A 81 -19.51 6.44 1.44
CA LEU A 81 -18.57 5.46 0.91
C LEU A 81 -18.93 5.09 -0.54
N VAL A 82 -18.00 5.32 -1.46
CA VAL A 82 -18.06 4.75 -2.82
C VAL A 82 -17.17 3.52 -2.86
N VAL A 83 -17.75 2.33 -2.70
CA VAL A 83 -17.01 1.06 -2.52
C VAL A 83 -15.99 0.83 -3.64
N GLY A 84 -16.37 1.03 -4.91
CA GLY A 84 -15.43 0.88 -6.02
C GLY A 84 -14.22 1.83 -5.94
N ARG A 85 -14.41 3.07 -5.45
CA ARG A 85 -13.31 4.01 -5.24
C ARG A 85 -12.41 3.59 -4.09
N TRP A 86 -12.99 3.01 -3.04
CA TRP A 86 -12.23 2.48 -1.90
C TRP A 86 -11.40 1.26 -2.29
N VAL A 87 -11.99 0.27 -2.98
CA VAL A 87 -11.26 -0.90 -3.49
C VAL A 87 -10.16 -0.48 -4.47
N GLY A 88 -10.48 0.41 -5.41
CA GLY A 88 -9.47 0.98 -6.31
C GLY A 88 -8.35 1.70 -5.56
N GLY A 89 -8.69 2.44 -4.50
CA GLY A 89 -7.73 3.05 -3.58
C GLY A 89 -6.80 2.02 -2.92
N VAL A 90 -7.32 0.92 -2.37
CA VAL A 90 -6.52 -0.15 -1.76
C VAL A 90 -5.48 -0.70 -2.74
N LEU A 91 -5.91 -1.02 -3.97
CA LEU A 91 -5.01 -1.53 -5.01
C LEU A 91 -3.95 -0.49 -5.43
N LEU A 92 -4.36 0.78 -5.58
CA LEU A 92 -3.44 1.87 -5.91
C LEU A 92 -2.41 2.12 -4.80
N GLY A 93 -2.84 2.12 -3.54
CA GLY A 93 -1.95 2.31 -2.39
C GLY A 93 -0.94 1.18 -2.25
N ALA A 94 -1.40 -0.06 -2.37
CA ALA A 94 -0.53 -1.24 -2.34
C ALA A 94 0.48 -1.23 -3.49
N GLY A 95 0.00 -1.06 -4.73
CA GLY A 95 0.86 -1.04 -5.91
C GLY A 95 1.84 0.14 -5.94
N ALA A 96 1.43 1.33 -5.49
CA ALA A 96 2.30 2.49 -5.43
C ALA A 96 3.42 2.31 -4.42
N PHE A 97 3.11 1.77 -3.23
CA PHE A 97 4.12 1.49 -2.22
C PHE A 97 5.12 0.43 -2.71
N GLN A 98 4.62 -0.68 -3.26
CA GLN A 98 5.47 -1.76 -3.77
C GLN A 98 6.36 -1.32 -4.95
N LEU A 99 5.86 -0.44 -5.83
CA LEU A 99 6.65 0.12 -6.92
C LEU A 99 7.70 1.11 -6.40
N TYR A 100 7.34 1.95 -5.42
CA TYR A 100 8.29 2.86 -4.76
C TYR A 100 9.41 2.08 -4.10
N ASP A 101 9.07 1.05 -3.34
CA ASP A 101 10.01 0.17 -2.68
C ASP A 101 10.95 -0.52 -3.70
N GLY A 102 10.35 -1.18 -4.70
CA GLY A 102 11.07 -1.92 -5.74
C GLY A 102 12.00 -1.06 -6.60
N LEU A 103 11.69 0.21 -6.84
CA LEU A 103 12.50 1.09 -7.68
C LEU A 103 13.42 1.99 -6.84
N VAL A 104 12.87 2.63 -5.81
CA VAL A 104 13.60 3.65 -5.04
C VAL A 104 14.45 3.01 -3.95
N GLN A 105 13.87 2.17 -3.08
CA GLN A 105 14.65 1.52 -2.02
C GLN A 105 15.67 0.55 -2.63
N HIS A 106 15.18 -0.37 -3.46
CA HIS A 106 16.04 -1.43 -3.99
C HIS A 106 17.02 -0.93 -5.04
N LYS A 107 16.63 -0.06 -5.98
CA LYS A 107 17.50 0.26 -7.14
C LYS A 107 18.17 1.61 -7.06
N VAL A 108 17.46 2.65 -6.63
CA VAL A 108 18.08 3.98 -6.47
C VAL A 108 18.97 4.00 -5.23
N PHE A 109 18.46 3.56 -4.08
CA PHE A 109 19.22 3.59 -2.84
C PHE A 109 20.08 2.35 -2.63
N GLY A 110 19.76 1.21 -3.24
CA GLY A 110 20.53 -0.02 -3.03
C GLY A 110 20.41 -0.51 -1.58
N LEU A 111 19.22 -0.37 -1.01
CA LEU A 111 18.82 -0.81 0.33
C LEU A 111 17.67 -1.80 0.19
N HIS A 112 17.40 -2.56 1.24
CA HIS A 112 16.19 -3.36 1.40
C HIS A 112 15.97 -4.35 0.25
N GLN A 113 17.02 -4.91 -0.39
CA GLN A 113 16.79 -5.79 -1.55
C GLN A 113 15.82 -6.93 -1.22
N ILE A 114 14.96 -7.29 -2.16
CA ILE A 114 13.94 -8.34 -2.00
C ILE A 114 14.52 -9.63 -1.42
N ARG A 115 15.75 -10.00 -1.81
CA ARG A 115 16.44 -11.15 -1.25
C ARG A 115 17.95 -11.07 -1.43
N TYR A 116 18.69 -11.38 -0.37
CA TYR A 116 20.15 -11.43 -0.43
C TYR A 116 20.70 -12.81 -0.82
N GLY A 117 21.91 -12.81 -1.40
CA GLY A 117 22.68 -14.02 -1.71
C GLY A 117 22.19 -14.84 -2.92
N VAL A 118 21.36 -14.25 -3.78
CA VAL A 118 20.79 -14.90 -4.98
C VAL A 118 20.86 -13.98 -6.20
N ASP A 119 20.62 -14.54 -7.39
CA ASP A 119 20.31 -13.71 -8.56
C ASP A 119 18.95 -13.03 -8.35
N LEU A 120 18.98 -11.70 -8.35
CA LEU A 120 17.84 -10.84 -8.04
C LEU A 120 16.85 -10.68 -9.20
N VAL A 121 17.25 -10.97 -10.45
CA VAL A 121 16.47 -10.58 -11.64
C VAL A 121 15.03 -11.09 -11.58
N ALA A 122 14.83 -12.37 -11.26
CA ALA A 122 13.49 -12.94 -11.17
C ALA A 122 12.65 -12.27 -10.07
N TYR A 123 13.25 -12.01 -8.90
CA TYR A 123 12.57 -11.38 -7.76
C TYR A 123 12.19 -9.94 -8.10
N ASP A 124 13.12 -9.15 -8.64
CA ASP A 124 12.89 -7.77 -9.03
C ASP A 124 11.79 -7.64 -10.09
N VAL A 125 11.81 -8.51 -11.09
CA VAL A 125 10.79 -8.53 -12.14
C VAL A 125 9.43 -8.89 -11.54
N THR A 126 9.36 -9.96 -10.73
CA THR A 126 8.10 -10.36 -10.07
C THR A 126 7.56 -9.23 -9.20
N TRP A 127 8.39 -8.58 -8.39
CA TRP A 127 7.98 -7.50 -7.50
C TRP A 127 7.39 -6.31 -8.25
N ASN A 128 8.10 -5.82 -9.27
CA ASN A 128 7.67 -4.64 -10.04
C ASN A 128 6.49 -4.96 -10.97
N VAL A 129 6.40 -6.18 -11.51
CA VAL A 129 5.22 -6.61 -12.29
C VAL A 129 3.98 -6.68 -11.41
N LEU A 130 4.06 -7.26 -10.21
CA LEU A 130 2.94 -7.29 -9.28
C LEU A 130 2.51 -5.87 -8.89
N ALA A 131 3.47 -4.97 -8.62
CA ALA A 131 3.18 -3.57 -8.34
C ALA A 131 2.45 -2.89 -9.51
N ALA A 132 2.90 -3.10 -10.75
CA ALA A 132 2.25 -2.57 -11.96
C ALA A 132 0.84 -3.14 -12.15
N VAL A 133 0.64 -4.44 -11.93
CA VAL A 133 -0.68 -5.09 -12.01
C VAL A 133 -1.64 -4.48 -10.98
N LEU A 134 -1.20 -4.29 -9.73
CA LEU A 134 -2.00 -3.64 -8.69
C LEU A 134 -2.37 -2.20 -9.06
N LEU A 135 -1.41 -1.42 -9.57
CA LEU A 135 -1.66 -0.05 -10.03
C LEU A 135 -2.65 0.01 -11.19
N LEU A 136 -2.49 -0.84 -12.22
CA LEU A 136 -3.38 -0.90 -13.37
C LEU A 136 -4.79 -1.34 -12.95
N ALA A 137 -4.90 -2.41 -12.15
CA ALA A 137 -6.18 -2.87 -11.63
C ALA A 137 -6.86 -1.79 -10.79
N GLY A 138 -6.11 -1.14 -9.89
CA GLY A 138 -6.59 -0.04 -9.06
C GLY A 138 -7.06 1.16 -9.86
N ALA A 139 -6.34 1.54 -10.92
CA ALA A 139 -6.72 2.60 -11.84
C ALA A 139 -8.02 2.24 -12.57
N VAL A 140 -8.12 1.03 -13.15
CA VAL A 140 -9.31 0.56 -13.85
C VAL A 140 -10.53 0.55 -12.92
N VAL A 141 -10.39 -0.01 -11.72
CA VAL A 141 -11.48 -0.07 -10.72
C VAL A 141 -11.89 1.35 -10.31
N THR A 142 -10.93 2.23 -10.05
CA THR A 142 -11.18 3.64 -9.68
C THR A 142 -11.91 4.40 -10.78
N LEU A 143 -11.50 4.23 -12.04
CA LEU A 143 -12.11 4.91 -13.20
C LEU A 143 -13.52 4.39 -13.50
N ARG A 144 -13.76 3.09 -13.31
CA ARG A 144 -15.08 2.46 -13.51
C ARG A 144 -16.06 2.73 -12.35
N ALA A 145 -15.55 3.07 -11.17
CA ALA A 145 -16.38 3.35 -10.00
C ALA A 145 -17.17 4.66 -10.17
N ARG A 146 -18.48 4.51 -10.42
CA ARG A 146 -19.45 5.60 -10.41
C ARG A 146 -20.02 5.77 -8.99
N PRO A 147 -20.22 7.01 -8.50
CA PRO A 147 -21.07 7.25 -7.34
C PRO A 147 -22.45 6.63 -7.60
N ALA A 148 -23.05 5.98 -6.61
CA ALA A 148 -24.44 5.52 -6.74
C ALA A 148 -25.31 6.71 -7.15
N ALA A 149 -26.16 6.53 -8.16
CA ALA A 149 -27.14 7.53 -8.52
C ALA A 149 -28.02 7.77 -7.29
N VAL A 150 -28.10 9.02 -6.83
CA VAL A 150 -29.08 9.41 -5.83
C VAL A 150 -30.43 9.30 -6.53
N THR A 151 -31.14 8.18 -6.36
CA THR A 151 -32.56 8.13 -6.65
C THR A 151 -33.24 9.07 -5.64
N ALA A 152 -33.78 10.18 -6.16
CA ALA A 152 -34.61 11.13 -5.43
C ALA A 152 -35.95 10.51 -5.04
#